data_AF-F4NT01-F1
#
_entry.id   AF-F4NT01-F1
#
_cell.length_a   1.000
_cell.length_b   1.000
_cell.length_c   1.000
_cell.angle_alpha   90.00
_cell.angle_beta   90.00
_cell.angle_gamma   90.00
#
_symmetry.space_group_name_H-M   'P 1'
#
loop_
_entity.id
_entity.type
_entity.pdbx_description
1 polymer ?
#
loop_
_entity_poly.entity_id
_entity_poly.type
_entity_poly.pdbx_seq_one_letter_code
_entity_poly.pdbx_strand_id
1 'polypeptide(L)'
;MAGTNGVEGAQSLVIAISLAVNDLLQLQLNPARAKAHSNSLYFLIPFIGVTIGYLRHNCVDRYPARVFGGDTFTYFAGMIFAVVGALSNLSKTVLLFMIPQIFNFLYSCPQLFHFVDCPRHRMPRFDEKTGKVYARRFLLANSKFLGRLMVRFLEMIGLADVGRDKHGNMVDCNNLTIISIILVRCGPMSERNLAVVVVFVQVVCSLVAFFIRYALVHIVYN
;
A
#
# COMPACT_ATOMS: atom_id res chain seq x y z
N MET A 1 -4.98 -0.98 -0.42
CA MET A 1 -4.12 -2.08 -0.94
C MET A 1 -4.45 -3.29 -0.08
N ALA A 2 -4.88 -4.39 -0.69
CA ALA A 2 -5.61 -5.46 -0.01
C ALA A 2 -5.41 -6.79 -0.74
N GLY A 3 -5.80 -7.89 -0.09
CA GLY A 3 -5.92 -9.21 -0.74
C GLY A 3 -4.83 -10.23 -0.44
N THR A 4 -4.12 -10.03 0.66
CA THR A 4 -3.23 -11.02 1.29
C THR A 4 -3.36 -10.86 2.80
N ASN A 5 -3.34 -11.97 3.52
CA ASN A 5 -3.54 -12.00 4.96
C ASN A 5 -2.59 -11.00 5.66
N GLY A 6 -3.15 -10.14 6.53
CA GLY A 6 -2.38 -9.22 7.37
C GLY A 6 -2.03 -7.87 6.77
N VAL A 7 -2.01 -7.74 5.45
CA VAL A 7 -1.40 -6.57 4.81
C VAL A 7 -2.14 -5.28 5.13
N GLU A 8 -3.48 -5.30 5.10
CA GLU A 8 -4.31 -4.11 5.38
C GLU A 8 -4.07 -3.59 6.81
N GLY A 9 -4.16 -4.48 7.79
CA GLY A 9 -3.94 -4.15 9.20
C GLY A 9 -2.50 -3.74 9.47
N ALA A 10 -1.52 -4.47 8.94
CA ALA A 10 -0.11 -4.25 9.23
C ALA A 10 0.39 -2.95 8.61
N GLN A 11 0.01 -2.64 7.37
CA GLN A 11 0.31 -1.35 6.75
C GLN A 11 -0.33 -0.20 7.54
N SER A 12 -1.61 -0.34 7.90
CA SER A 12 -2.32 0.68 8.69
C SER A 12 -1.65 0.90 10.06
N LEU A 13 -1.19 -0.17 10.70
CA LEU A 13 -0.48 -0.09 11.97
C LEU A 13 0.86 0.66 11.83
N VAL A 14 1.66 0.34 10.82
CA VAL A 14 2.94 1.02 10.57
C VAL A 14 2.72 2.52 10.35
N ILE A 15 1.68 2.89 9.60
CA ILE A 15 1.39 4.30 9.32
C ILE A 15 0.88 5.01 10.57
N ALA A 16 -0.02 4.38 11.35
CA ALA A 16 -0.52 4.96 12.59
C ALA A 16 0.61 5.19 13.61
N ILE A 17 1.53 4.24 13.75
CA ILE A 17 2.71 4.38 14.61
C ILE A 17 3.60 5.52 14.10
N SER A 18 3.84 5.59 12.78
CA SER A 18 4.65 6.66 12.19
C SER A 18 4.03 8.04 12.42
N LEU A 19 2.71 8.18 12.30
CA LEU A 19 2.00 9.41 12.60
C LEU A 19 2.07 9.78 14.08
N ALA A 20 1.89 8.80 14.97
CA ALA A 20 1.97 9.03 16.42
C ALA A 20 3.37 9.47 16.85
N VAL A 21 4.42 8.84 16.32
CA VAL A 21 5.81 9.25 16.56
C VAL A 21 6.05 10.66 16.03
N ASN A 22 5.58 10.98 14.83
CA ASN A 22 5.68 12.34 14.29
C ASN A 22 4.96 13.38 15.18
N ASP A 23 3.76 13.07 15.67
CA ASP A 23 3.03 14.00 16.54
C ASP A 23 3.71 14.20 17.89
N LEU A 24 4.29 13.13 18.47
CA LEU A 24 5.11 13.23 19.68
C LEU A 24 6.35 14.11 19.47
N LEU A 25 7.05 13.98 18.35
CA LEU A 25 8.17 14.85 18.00
C LEU A 25 7.72 16.31 17.79
N GLN A 26 6.58 16.53 17.14
CA GLN A 26 6.07 17.88 16.90
C GLN A 26 5.57 18.58 18.17
N LEU A 27 5.11 17.82 19.17
CA LEU A 27 4.80 18.37 20.50
C LEU A 27 6.02 19.01 21.15
N GLN A 28 7.21 18.45 20.93
CA GLN A 28 8.47 18.98 21.49
C GLN A 28 9.01 20.15 20.65
N LEU A 29 8.90 20.08 19.33
CA LEU A 29 9.48 21.06 18.41
C LEU A 29 8.62 22.33 18.24
N ASN A 30 7.29 22.21 18.33
CA ASN A 30 6.36 23.30 18.00
C ASN A 30 5.24 23.42 19.04
N PRO A 31 5.51 24.02 20.22
CA PRO A 31 4.52 24.14 21.29
C PRO A 31 3.27 24.93 20.88
N ALA A 32 3.38 25.86 19.92
CA ALA A 32 2.25 26.61 19.38
C ALA A 32 1.16 25.73 18.72
N ARG A 33 1.52 24.53 18.25
CA ARG A 33 0.58 23.57 17.65
C ARG A 33 0.31 22.36 18.53
N ALA A 34 0.73 22.39 19.80
CA ALA A 34 0.65 21.25 20.69
C ALA A 34 -0.78 20.70 20.81
N LYS A 35 -1.79 21.57 20.91
CA LYS A 35 -3.20 21.15 21.01
C LYS A 35 -3.66 20.31 19.81
N ALA A 36 -3.22 20.65 18.61
CA ALA A 36 -3.58 19.94 17.39
C ALA A 36 -2.96 18.52 17.36
N HIS A 37 -1.66 18.42 17.68
CA HIS A 37 -0.96 17.13 17.77
C HIS A 37 -1.48 16.25 18.92
N SER A 38 -1.82 16.83 20.07
CA SER A 38 -2.46 16.09 21.16
C SER A 38 -3.82 15.54 20.76
N ASN A 39 -4.64 16.32 20.05
CA ASN A 39 -5.94 15.85 19.57
C ASN A 39 -5.78 14.68 18.57
N SER A 40 -4.77 14.72 17.72
CA SER A 40 -4.45 13.61 16.81
C SER A 40 -4.04 12.34 17.54
N LEU A 41 -3.18 12.46 18.57
CA LEU A 41 -2.78 11.31 19.39
C LEU A 41 -3.97 10.63 20.08
N TYR A 42 -5.00 11.39 20.48
CA TYR A 42 -6.22 10.81 21.05
C TYR A 42 -6.97 9.89 20.07
N PHE A 43 -6.84 10.08 18.76
CA PHE A 43 -7.38 9.16 17.75
C PHE A 43 -6.40 8.04 17.40
N LEU A 44 -5.10 8.34 17.29
CA LEU A 44 -4.09 7.39 16.87
C LEU A 44 -3.82 6.29 17.90
N ILE A 45 -3.74 6.63 19.19
CA ILE A 45 -3.42 5.64 20.24
C ILE A 45 -4.50 4.55 20.34
N PRO A 46 -5.81 4.87 20.42
CA PRO A 46 -6.86 3.84 20.38
C PRO A 46 -6.86 3.06 19.08
N PHE A 47 -6.64 3.72 17.94
CA PHE A 47 -6.58 3.05 16.63
C PHE A 47 -5.45 2.01 16.57
N ILE A 48 -4.26 2.34 17.09
CA ILE A 48 -3.13 1.42 17.22
C ILE A 48 -3.53 0.21 18.08
N GLY A 49 -4.13 0.44 19.24
CA GLY A 49 -4.57 -0.63 20.14
C GLY A 49 -5.58 -1.59 19.50
N VAL A 50 -6.63 -1.06 18.87
CA VAL A 50 -7.64 -1.85 18.14
C VAL A 50 -7.02 -2.61 16.98
N THR A 51 -6.12 -1.97 16.21
CA THR A 51 -5.47 -2.60 15.07
C THR A 51 -4.53 -3.73 15.49
N ILE A 52 -3.83 -3.60 16.63
CA ILE A 52 -3.03 -4.70 17.22
C ILE A 52 -3.95 -5.86 17.61
N GLY A 53 -5.08 -5.59 18.26
CA GLY A 53 -6.06 -6.61 18.62
C GLY A 53 -6.64 -7.35 17.40
N TYR A 54 -6.95 -6.60 16.34
CA TYR A 54 -7.36 -7.15 15.04
C TYR A 54 -6.26 -8.02 14.41
N LEU A 55 -5.02 -7.51 14.38
CA LEU A 55 -3.88 -8.21 13.80
C LEU A 55 -3.51 -9.50 14.54
N ARG A 56 -3.76 -9.60 15.85
CA ARG A 56 -3.59 -10.88 16.57
C ARG A 56 -4.48 -11.99 16.00
N HIS A 57 -5.70 -11.66 15.58
CA HIS A 57 -6.64 -12.61 15.00
C HIS A 57 -6.48 -12.79 13.48
N ASN A 58 -5.88 -11.80 12.81
CA ASN A 58 -5.68 -11.80 11.36
C ASN A 58 -4.29 -12.34 10.92
N CYS A 59 -3.21 -12.07 11.66
CA CYS A 59 -1.86 -12.39 11.19
C CYS A 59 -0.73 -12.64 12.21
N VAL A 60 -0.75 -12.06 13.41
CA VAL A 60 0.46 -12.04 14.27
C VAL A 60 0.72 -13.37 14.97
N ASP A 61 -0.32 -14.08 15.42
CA ASP A 61 -0.12 -15.32 16.19
C ASP A 61 -0.48 -16.61 15.42
N ARG A 62 -1.31 -16.52 14.37
CA ARG A 62 -1.78 -17.68 13.60
C ARG A 62 -1.93 -17.34 12.13
N TYR A 63 -1.02 -17.85 11.33
CA TYR A 63 -1.29 -18.14 9.93
C TYR A 63 -1.94 -19.52 9.88
N PRO A 64 -3.18 -19.69 9.39
CA PRO A 64 -4.00 -18.82 8.53
C PRO A 64 -4.91 -17.80 9.25
N ALA A 65 -5.30 -16.73 8.54
CA ALA A 65 -6.19 -15.68 9.04
C ALA A 65 -7.57 -16.22 9.45
N ARG A 66 -8.05 -15.85 10.64
CA ARG A 66 -9.35 -16.30 11.17
C ARG A 66 -10.47 -15.30 10.94
N VAL A 67 -10.14 -14.03 10.82
CA VAL A 67 -11.08 -12.92 10.63
C VAL A 67 -10.59 -12.03 9.50
N PHE A 68 -11.49 -11.54 8.68
CA PHE A 68 -11.19 -10.56 7.63
C PHE A 68 -11.78 -9.21 8.04
N GLY A 69 -10.98 -8.15 7.93
CA GLY A 69 -11.46 -6.80 8.21
C GLY A 69 -12.39 -6.30 7.10
N GLY A 70 -12.07 -6.68 5.85
CA GLY A 70 -12.82 -6.28 4.67
C GLY A 70 -12.86 -4.76 4.50
N ASP A 71 -13.85 -4.29 3.74
CA ASP A 71 -14.00 -2.88 3.44
C ASP A 71 -14.22 -2.03 4.69
N THR A 72 -14.91 -2.55 5.71
CA THR A 72 -15.16 -1.88 6.99
C THR A 72 -13.88 -1.41 7.66
N PHE A 73 -12.88 -2.29 7.79
CA PHE A 73 -11.60 -1.92 8.39
C PHE A 73 -10.87 -0.87 7.54
N THR A 74 -10.87 -1.04 6.22
CA THR A 74 -10.13 -0.11 5.33
C THR A 74 -10.76 1.28 5.29
N TYR A 75 -12.09 1.39 5.33
CA TYR A 75 -12.78 2.67 5.47
C TYR A 75 -12.53 3.30 6.83
N PHE A 76 -12.58 2.50 7.90
CA PHE A 76 -12.27 2.98 9.24
C PHE A 76 -10.84 3.55 9.32
N ALA A 77 -9.83 2.79 8.88
CA ALA A 77 -8.44 3.22 8.87
C ALA A 77 -8.23 4.48 8.02
N GLY A 78 -8.76 4.49 6.79
CA GLY A 78 -8.67 5.65 5.90
C GLY A 78 -9.28 6.91 6.50
N MET A 79 -10.45 6.79 7.14
CA MET A 79 -11.12 7.92 7.77
C MET A 79 -10.33 8.46 8.96
N ILE A 80 -9.79 7.58 9.83
CA ILE A 80 -8.93 8.01 10.94
C ILE A 80 -7.73 8.81 10.42
N PHE A 81 -7.04 8.33 9.38
CA PHE A 81 -5.90 9.03 8.79
C PHE A 81 -6.28 10.38 8.16
N ALA A 82 -7.46 10.49 7.55
CA ALA A 82 -7.97 11.75 7.03
C ALA A 82 -8.28 12.75 8.15
N VAL A 83 -8.96 12.31 9.21
CA VAL A 83 -9.33 13.15 10.37
C VAL A 83 -8.07 13.69 11.07
N VAL A 84 -7.11 12.82 11.40
CA VAL A 84 -5.88 13.24 12.10
C VAL A 84 -5.04 14.19 11.25
N GLY A 85 -5.00 13.98 9.92
CA GLY A 85 -4.33 14.86 8.98
C GLY A 85 -4.95 16.25 8.92
N ALA A 86 -6.29 16.32 8.91
CA ALA A 86 -7.03 17.57 8.92
C ALA A 86 -6.89 18.32 10.26
N LEU A 87 -7.10 17.64 11.40
CA LEU A 87 -7.03 18.25 12.73
C LEU A 87 -5.62 18.76 13.06
N SER A 88 -4.57 18.06 12.63
CA SER A 88 -3.17 18.45 12.89
C SER A 88 -2.62 19.47 11.90
N ASN A 89 -3.37 19.84 10.85
CA ASN A 89 -2.86 20.59 9.70
C ASN A 89 -1.57 19.97 9.12
N LEU A 90 -1.46 18.64 9.17
CA LEU A 90 -0.31 17.86 8.72
C LEU A 90 -0.66 16.94 7.54
N SER A 91 -1.70 17.28 6.78
CA SER A 91 -2.18 16.50 5.62
C SER A 91 -1.05 16.15 4.64
N LYS A 92 -0.11 17.06 4.37
CA LYS A 92 1.09 16.78 3.55
C LYS A 92 1.96 15.65 4.12
N THR A 93 2.05 15.56 5.43
CA THR A 93 2.84 14.57 6.17
C THR A 93 2.15 13.22 6.15
N VAL A 94 0.83 13.20 6.35
CA VAL A 94 0.02 11.99 6.23
C VAL A 94 0.15 11.40 4.83
N LEU A 95 0.08 12.24 3.78
CA LEU A 95 0.28 11.80 2.40
C LEU A 95 1.67 11.21 2.16
N LEU A 96 2.70 11.74 2.83
CA LEU A 96 4.07 11.22 2.75
C LEU A 96 4.19 9.82 3.38
N PHE A 97 3.50 9.55 4.48
CA PHE A 97 3.43 8.19 5.04
C PHE A 97 2.55 7.24 4.20
N MET A 98 1.67 7.78 3.35
CA MET A 98 0.82 7.04 2.42
C MET A 98 1.45 6.79 1.04
N ILE A 99 2.76 7.03 0.87
CA ILE A 99 3.45 6.86 -0.42
C ILE A 99 3.16 5.49 -1.07
N PRO A 100 3.27 4.34 -0.37
CA PRO A 100 2.98 3.05 -1.00
C PRO A 100 1.52 2.90 -1.46
N GLN A 101 0.57 3.46 -0.69
CA GLN A 101 -0.85 3.44 -1.03
C GLN A 101 -1.13 4.30 -2.26
N ILE A 102 -0.55 5.51 -2.31
CA ILE A 102 -0.67 6.44 -3.45
C ILE A 102 -0.03 5.82 -4.69
N PHE A 103 1.17 5.27 -4.59
CA PHE A 103 1.83 4.60 -5.70
C PHE A 103 0.99 3.43 -6.22
N ASN A 104 0.46 2.59 -5.34
CA ASN A 104 -0.40 1.49 -5.76
C ASN A 104 -1.67 1.98 -6.46
N PHE A 105 -2.28 3.07 -5.98
CA PHE A 105 -3.45 3.68 -6.59
C PHE A 105 -3.13 4.18 -8.00
N LEU A 106 -2.06 4.98 -8.16
CA LEU A 106 -1.61 5.51 -9.45
C LEU A 106 -1.25 4.38 -10.43
N TYR A 107 -0.54 3.37 -9.95
CA TYR A 107 -0.20 2.20 -10.75
C TYR A 107 -1.45 1.41 -11.17
N SER A 108 -2.47 1.35 -10.31
CA SER A 108 -3.76 0.70 -10.61
C SER A 108 -4.68 1.53 -11.51
N CYS A 109 -4.42 2.82 -11.74
CA CYS A 109 -5.31 3.72 -12.50
C CYS A 109 -5.70 3.20 -13.89
N PRO A 110 -4.80 2.61 -14.72
CA PRO A 110 -5.20 2.10 -16.03
C PRO A 110 -6.30 1.03 -15.94
N GLN A 111 -6.25 0.19 -14.90
CA GLN A 111 -7.28 -0.81 -14.61
C GLN A 111 -8.53 -0.18 -13.99
N LEU A 112 -8.37 0.71 -13.00
CA LEU A 112 -9.48 1.33 -12.28
C LEU A 112 -10.40 2.19 -13.17
N PHE A 113 -9.81 2.88 -14.15
CA PHE A 113 -10.56 3.68 -15.12
C PHE A 113 -10.95 2.89 -16.37
N HIS A 114 -10.76 1.56 -16.37
CA HIS A 114 -11.14 0.66 -17.47
C HIS A 114 -10.49 1.01 -18.83
N PHE A 115 -9.27 1.56 -18.82
CA PHE A 115 -8.47 1.71 -20.05
C PHE A 115 -7.93 0.36 -20.53
N VAL A 116 -7.68 -0.54 -19.58
CA VAL A 116 -7.37 -1.96 -19.79
C VAL A 116 -8.36 -2.83 -19.03
N ASP A 117 -8.43 -4.11 -19.37
CA ASP A 117 -9.33 -5.05 -18.70
C ASP A 117 -9.02 -5.14 -17.20
N CYS A 118 -10.03 -4.86 -16.38
CA CYS A 118 -9.92 -4.91 -14.93
C CYS A 118 -10.67 -6.13 -14.41
N PRO A 119 -9.96 -7.23 -14.05
CA PRO A 119 -10.62 -8.38 -13.47
C PRO A 119 -11.22 -8.03 -12.11
N ARG A 120 -12.37 -8.63 -11.78
CA ARG A 120 -13.08 -8.40 -10.51
C ARG A 120 -12.18 -8.64 -9.30
N HIS A 121 -11.33 -9.67 -9.35
CA HIS A 121 -10.34 -9.95 -8.32
C HIS A 121 -8.92 -9.74 -8.86
N ARG A 122 -8.21 -8.76 -8.30
CA ARG A 122 -6.81 -8.43 -8.62
C ARG A 122 -5.80 -9.07 -7.65
N MET A 123 -6.28 -9.99 -6.81
CA MET A 123 -5.49 -10.72 -5.83
C MET A 123 -4.60 -11.77 -6.51
N PRO A 124 -3.42 -12.07 -5.94
CA PRO A 124 -2.54 -13.10 -6.48
C PRO A 124 -3.22 -14.48 -6.44
N ARG A 125 -2.75 -15.39 -7.30
CA ARG A 125 -3.27 -16.75 -7.38
C ARG A 125 -2.46 -17.66 -6.45
N PHE A 126 -3.13 -18.31 -5.50
CA PHE A 126 -2.52 -19.35 -4.69
C PHE A 126 -2.49 -20.67 -5.47
N ASP A 127 -1.37 -21.38 -5.42
CA ASP A 127 -1.21 -22.73 -5.95
C ASP A 127 -1.00 -23.72 -4.80
N GLU A 128 -1.97 -24.62 -4.61
CA GLU A 128 -1.97 -25.61 -3.53
C GLU A 128 -0.81 -26.59 -3.62
N LYS A 129 -0.33 -26.88 -4.85
CA LYS A 129 0.75 -27.85 -5.07
C LYS A 129 2.10 -27.33 -4.59
N THR A 130 2.35 -26.04 -4.78
CA THR A 130 3.61 -25.39 -4.41
C THR A 130 3.53 -24.66 -3.09
N GLY A 131 2.33 -24.40 -2.57
CA GLY A 131 2.10 -23.58 -1.37
C GLY A 131 2.48 -22.11 -1.56
N LYS A 132 2.59 -21.65 -2.80
CA LYS A 132 3.09 -20.31 -3.16
C LYS A 132 2.00 -19.48 -3.85
N VAL A 133 2.16 -18.17 -3.76
CA VAL A 133 1.33 -17.20 -4.47
C VAL A 133 2.05 -16.69 -5.72
N TYR A 134 1.30 -16.61 -6.82
CA TYR A 134 1.76 -16.19 -8.14
C TYR A 134 1.05 -14.90 -8.56
N ALA A 135 1.75 -14.06 -9.32
CA ALA A 135 1.15 -12.86 -9.90
C ALA A 135 0.02 -13.26 -10.87
N ARG A 136 -1.18 -12.73 -10.65
CA ARG A 136 -2.31 -12.94 -11.57
C ARG A 136 -2.11 -12.06 -12.79
N ARG A 137 -2.25 -12.65 -13.98
CA ARG A 137 -2.23 -11.95 -15.27
C ARG A 137 -3.66 -11.69 -15.76
N PHE A 138 -3.85 -10.65 -16.54
CA PHE A 138 -5.08 -10.34 -17.26
C PHE A 138 -4.80 -10.28 -18.78
N LEU A 139 -5.83 -10.57 -19.58
CA LEU A 139 -5.72 -10.59 -21.04
C LEU A 139 -5.81 -9.16 -21.59
N LEU A 140 -5.00 -8.86 -22.62
CA LEU A 140 -5.00 -7.55 -23.29
C LEU A 140 -5.85 -7.52 -24.58
N ALA A 141 -6.56 -8.61 -24.88
CA ALA A 141 -7.32 -8.78 -26.12
C ALA A 141 -8.30 -7.63 -26.39
N ASN A 142 -9.00 -7.14 -25.35
CA ASN A 142 -10.01 -6.09 -25.48
C ASN A 142 -9.49 -4.68 -25.17
N SER A 143 -8.20 -4.51 -24.91
CA SER A 143 -7.65 -3.22 -24.48
C SER A 143 -7.61 -2.20 -25.61
N LYS A 144 -8.10 -0.98 -25.33
CA LYS A 144 -8.08 0.15 -26.27
C LYS A 144 -6.63 0.60 -26.56
N PHE A 145 -6.43 1.37 -27.63
CA PHE A 145 -5.11 1.90 -28.01
C PHE A 145 -4.42 2.64 -26.85
N LEU A 146 -5.15 3.50 -26.14
CA LEU A 146 -4.63 4.22 -24.98
C LEU A 146 -4.18 3.26 -23.86
N GLY A 147 -4.96 2.23 -23.55
CA GLY A 147 -4.59 1.23 -22.55
C GLY A 147 -3.31 0.47 -22.93
N ARG A 148 -3.16 0.09 -24.20
CA ARG A 148 -1.93 -0.54 -24.71
C ARG A 148 -0.72 0.38 -24.65
N LEU A 149 -0.89 1.68 -24.91
CA LEU A 149 0.18 2.67 -24.79
C LEU A 149 0.61 2.83 -23.32
N MET A 150 -0.34 2.91 -22.39
CA MET A 150 -0.07 2.98 -20.95
C MET A 150 0.68 1.72 -20.47
N VAL A 151 0.27 0.52 -20.89
CA VAL A 151 0.96 -0.73 -20.53
C VAL A 151 2.37 -0.77 -21.12
N ARG A 152 2.57 -0.36 -22.37
CA ARG A 152 3.92 -0.24 -22.95
C ARG A 152 4.80 0.73 -22.16
N PHE A 153 4.25 1.84 -21.72
CA PHE A 153 4.98 2.78 -20.86
C PHE A 153 5.38 2.14 -19.53
N LEU A 154 4.47 1.40 -18.90
CA LEU A 154 4.76 0.65 -17.67
C LEU A 154 5.78 -0.49 -17.88
N GLU A 155 5.75 -1.14 -19.05
CA GLU A 155 6.73 -2.17 -19.47
C GLU A 155 8.12 -1.55 -19.65
N MET A 156 8.23 -0.38 -20.29
CA MET A 156 9.51 0.34 -20.46
C MET A 156 10.14 0.73 -19.12
N ILE A 157 9.34 1.08 -18.12
CA ILE A 157 9.80 1.37 -16.76
C ILE A 157 10.09 0.05 -15.99
N GLY A 158 9.70 -1.09 -16.54
CA GLY A 158 9.86 -2.42 -15.95
C GLY A 158 8.86 -2.73 -14.82
N LEU A 159 7.78 -1.96 -14.69
CA LEU A 159 6.74 -2.19 -13.68
C LEU A 159 5.72 -3.24 -14.13
N ALA A 160 5.47 -3.33 -15.44
CA ALA A 160 4.60 -4.33 -16.04
C ALA A 160 5.40 -5.46 -16.71
N ASP A 161 4.95 -6.69 -16.54
CA ASP A 161 5.43 -7.87 -17.26
C ASP A 161 4.37 -8.28 -18.29
N VAL A 162 4.73 -8.20 -19.57
CA VAL A 162 3.82 -8.35 -20.71
C VAL A 162 4.17 -9.61 -21.50
N GLY A 163 3.24 -10.55 -21.60
CA GLY A 163 3.40 -11.73 -22.44
C GLY A 163 3.11 -11.38 -23.90
N ARG A 164 4.03 -11.77 -24.79
CA ARG A 164 3.90 -11.57 -26.24
C ARG A 164 3.74 -12.91 -26.96
N ASP A 165 2.90 -12.92 -27.98
CA ASP A 165 2.78 -14.08 -28.86
C ASP A 165 3.96 -14.19 -29.83
N LYS A 166 4.05 -15.30 -30.58
CA LYS A 166 5.00 -15.55 -31.67
C LYS A 166 4.98 -14.45 -32.75
N HIS A 167 3.91 -13.67 -32.83
CA HIS A 167 3.76 -12.55 -33.78
C HIS A 167 4.10 -11.18 -33.17
N GLY A 168 4.62 -11.14 -31.94
CA GLY A 168 5.01 -9.90 -31.25
C GLY A 168 3.86 -9.08 -30.67
N ASN A 169 2.62 -9.56 -30.77
CA ASN A 169 1.43 -8.93 -30.20
C ASN A 169 1.35 -9.15 -28.69
N MET A 170 0.93 -8.13 -27.94
CA MET A 170 0.71 -8.23 -26.48
C MET A 170 -0.55 -9.04 -26.19
N VAL A 171 -0.39 -10.17 -25.49
CA VAL A 171 -1.48 -11.12 -25.18
C VAL A 171 -1.97 -10.93 -23.75
N ASP A 172 -1.04 -10.85 -22.80
CA ASP A 172 -1.35 -10.74 -21.38
C ASP A 172 -0.40 -9.79 -20.65
N CYS A 173 -0.81 -9.36 -19.46
CA CYS A 173 -0.01 -8.53 -18.57
C CYS A 173 -0.26 -8.94 -17.14
N ASN A 174 0.75 -8.82 -16.27
CA ASN A 174 0.54 -8.91 -14.83
C ASN A 174 -0.47 -7.86 -14.35
N ASN A 175 -1.25 -8.16 -13.31
CA ASN A 175 -2.15 -7.19 -12.70
C ASN A 175 -1.40 -5.94 -12.22
N LEU A 176 -2.01 -4.78 -12.37
CA LEU A 176 -1.38 -3.51 -12.03
C LEU A 176 -1.52 -3.19 -10.53
N THR A 177 -0.87 -3.98 -9.68
CA THR A 177 -0.78 -3.77 -8.23
C THR A 177 0.65 -3.92 -7.72
N ILE A 178 1.02 -3.26 -6.62
CA ILE A 178 2.36 -3.41 -6.00
C ILE A 178 2.63 -4.88 -5.65
N ILE A 179 1.61 -5.59 -5.16
CA ILE A 179 1.70 -7.01 -4.83
C ILE A 179 2.15 -7.82 -6.06
N SER A 180 1.57 -7.54 -7.23
CA SER A 180 1.95 -8.21 -8.47
C SER A 180 3.35 -7.83 -8.94
N ILE A 181 3.78 -6.58 -8.76
CA ILE A 181 5.17 -6.16 -9.04
C ILE A 181 6.15 -6.94 -8.17
N ILE A 182 5.88 -7.04 -6.87
CA ILE A 182 6.74 -7.78 -5.92
C ILE A 182 6.85 -9.24 -6.35
N LEU A 183 5.74 -9.88 -6.74
CA LEU A 183 5.75 -11.27 -7.18
C LEU A 183 6.44 -11.49 -8.53
N VAL A 184 6.36 -10.54 -9.45
CA VAL A 184 7.08 -10.61 -10.73
C VAL A 184 8.58 -10.42 -10.53
N ARG A 185 9.00 -9.49 -9.65
CA ARG A 185 10.42 -9.18 -9.44
C ARG A 185 11.13 -10.14 -8.48
N CYS A 186 10.47 -10.53 -7.39
CA CYS A 186 11.06 -11.42 -6.38
C CYS A 186 10.70 -12.90 -6.61
N GLY A 187 9.83 -13.18 -7.58
CA GLY A 187 9.32 -14.52 -7.86
C GLY A 187 8.20 -15.00 -6.92
N PRO A 188 7.69 -16.21 -7.15
CA PRO A 188 6.62 -16.80 -6.35
C PRO A 188 7.10 -17.10 -4.93
N MET A 189 6.34 -16.63 -3.94
CA MET A 189 6.67 -16.76 -2.52
C MET A 189 5.47 -17.23 -1.71
N SER A 190 5.67 -17.62 -0.45
CA SER A 190 4.55 -17.89 0.45
C SER A 190 3.79 -16.60 0.74
N GLU A 191 2.48 -16.69 0.99
CA GLU A 191 1.65 -15.53 1.27
C GLU A 191 2.10 -14.76 2.54
N ARG A 192 2.66 -15.45 3.55
CA ARG A 192 3.30 -14.82 4.72
C ARG A 192 4.49 -13.95 4.33
N ASN A 193 5.43 -14.48 3.55
CA ASN A 193 6.61 -13.72 3.10
C ASN A 193 6.20 -12.52 2.25
N LEU A 194 5.19 -12.67 1.40
CA LEU A 194 4.65 -11.55 0.62
C LEU A 194 4.12 -10.44 1.52
N ALA A 195 3.34 -10.78 2.56
CA ALA A 195 2.85 -9.81 3.52
C ALA A 195 4.01 -9.08 4.24
N VAL A 196 5.04 -9.82 4.67
CA VAL A 196 6.24 -9.25 5.30
C VAL A 196 6.97 -8.30 4.36
N VAL A 197 7.17 -8.66 3.08
CA VAL A 197 7.82 -7.79 2.09
C VAL A 197 7.01 -6.51 1.87
N VAL A 198 5.68 -6.60 1.78
CA VAL A 198 4.82 -5.42 1.63
C VAL A 198 4.89 -4.50 2.84
N VAL A 199 4.91 -5.05 4.06
CA VAL A 199 5.07 -4.28 5.29
C VAL A 199 6.48 -3.67 5.37
N PHE A 200 7.50 -4.41 4.94
CA PHE A 200 8.87 -3.91 4.88
C PHE A 200 8.98 -2.70 3.95
N VAL A 201 8.37 -2.75 2.75
CA VAL A 201 8.28 -1.60 1.83
C VAL A 201 7.61 -0.42 2.52
N GLN A 202 6.53 -0.65 3.27
CA GLN A 202 5.84 0.41 4.03
C GLN A 202 6.75 1.05 5.09
N VAL A 203 7.51 0.25 5.84
CA VAL A 203 8.46 0.75 6.84
C VAL A 203 9.55 1.59 6.18
N VAL A 204 10.16 1.08 5.10
CA VAL A 204 11.19 1.81 4.34
C VAL A 204 10.65 3.15 3.82
N CYS A 205 9.47 3.16 3.21
CA CYS A 205 8.84 4.41 2.76
C CYS A 205 8.54 5.37 3.92
N SER A 206 8.18 4.86 5.09
CA SER A 206 7.93 5.68 6.28
C SER A 206 9.24 6.27 6.82
N LEU A 207 10.34 5.53 6.80
CA LEU A 207 11.68 6.06 7.15
C LEU A 207 12.14 7.14 6.17
N VAL A 208 11.94 6.94 4.87
CA VAL A 208 12.20 7.95 3.85
C VAL A 208 11.33 9.19 4.09
N ALA A 209 10.06 9.02 4.45
CA ALA A 209 9.17 10.11 4.80
C ALA A 209 9.67 10.92 6.00
N PHE A 210 10.15 10.24 7.05
CA PHE A 210 10.81 10.87 8.19
C PHE A 210 12.06 11.63 7.78
N PHE A 211 12.93 11.03 6.95
CA PHE A 211 14.14 11.68 6.46
C PHE A 211 13.81 12.95 5.66
N ILE A 212 12.86 12.90 4.75
CA ILE A 212 12.41 14.06 3.97
C ILE A 212 11.88 15.17 4.89
N ARG A 213 11.12 14.79 5.92
CA ARG A 213 10.52 15.77 6.83
C ARG A 213 11.51 16.44 7.77
N TYR A 214 12.47 15.69 8.32
CA TYR A 214 13.34 16.20 9.38
C TYR A 214 14.72 16.61 8.88
N ALA A 215 15.26 15.98 7.83
CA ALA A 215 16.58 16.31 7.27
C ALA A 215 16.48 17.30 6.11
N LEU A 216 15.53 17.12 5.18
CA LEU A 216 15.41 17.95 3.98
C LEU A 216 14.73 19.31 4.21
N VAL A 217 14.04 19.51 5.35
CA VAL A 217 13.50 20.85 5.70
C VAL A 217 14.63 21.88 5.82
N HIS A 218 15.83 21.49 6.28
CA HIS A 218 16.98 22.39 6.33
C HIS A 218 17.61 22.70 4.96
N ILE A 219 17.35 21.89 3.93
CA ILE A 219 17.90 22.09 2.56
C ILE A 219 16.90 22.86 1.68
N VAL A 220 15.59 22.71 1.93
CA VAL A 220 14.54 23.36 1.14
C VAL A 220 14.19 24.76 1.67
N TYR A 221 14.46 25.05 2.94
CA TYR A 221 14.19 26.35 3.57
C TYR A 221 15.43 27.20 3.89
N ASN A 222 16.64 26.76 3.50
CA ASN A 222 17.83 27.62 3.48
C ASN A 222 18.07 28.16 2.07
#